data_AF-A0A505I2A4-F1
#
_entry.id   AF-A0A505I2A4-F1
#
_cell.length_a   1.000
_cell.length_b   1.000
_cell.length_c   1.000
_cell.angle_alpha   90.00
_cell.angle_beta   90.00
_cell.angle_gamma   90.00
#
_symmetry.space_group_name_H-M   'P 1'
#
loop_
_entity.id
_entity.type
_entity.pdbx_description
1 polymer ?
#
loop_
_entity_poly.entity_id
_entity_poly.type
_entity_poly.pdbx_seq_one_letter_code
_entity_poly.pdbx_strand_id
1 'polypeptide(L)'
;MNPGSLPDGPSHDAKHPKKLIFAPGDIQTTPEPKITPTETPDPSATATGVTTAPAPISRLAAEALRSNASTPDSVTENEIVSHPARAHQFVSNPPLTISQMHPTNPLHQFHNWFRDPRLLPSSAPETCTLATASMPSGRVSARVVYLKELDERGWVVYSNWGSREGKGGQVFGNHADGEDTLSAMPEPGQDESLQAGLQEGNKWAALTFCWSNLERQVRIEGLVEPLSRDESEMYWRTRERGSQIGAWASWQSKVLWSMEPELLLDRRRKSLDPTLCPQMQVPGDVDATDIDDGRALLEKRVKEMEERFAGVEQIPLPPFWGGVRLVPESVEFWQGRRSRLHDRFRTTDTATTTFAAHLIHLFTSANNISDADLISSHPILMLLIRGLCFGLNILSNIIMWALFTRALTAGSSTTKVLITNTAANFLVTAMLGMGVFGERVGGWWWVGAAMMGVGCVIVGRRD
;
A
#
# COMPACT_ATOMS: atom_id res chain seq x y z
N MET A 1 55.74 3.66 31.93
CA MET A 1 54.95 2.52 32.40
C MET A 1 53.51 2.99 32.49
N ASN A 2 52.66 2.46 31.60
CA ASN A 2 51.23 2.75 31.48
C ASN A 2 50.45 2.14 32.66
N PRO A 3 49.44 2.82 33.20
CA PRO A 3 48.36 2.18 33.93
C PRO A 3 47.03 2.22 33.14
N GLY A 4 46.36 1.06 33.06
CA GLY A 4 44.89 0.96 33.12
C GLY A 4 44.10 1.13 31.83
N SER A 5 44.04 0.09 31.00
CA SER A 5 42.96 -0.13 30.02
C SER A 5 41.72 -0.69 30.72
N LEU A 6 40.61 0.04 30.66
CA LEU A 6 39.26 -0.43 30.97
C LEU A 6 38.77 -1.41 29.87
N PRO A 7 37.86 -2.36 30.19
CA PRO A 7 37.42 -3.37 29.23
C PRO A 7 36.43 -2.78 28.22
N ASP A 8 36.63 -3.14 26.95
CA ASP A 8 35.72 -2.86 25.85
C ASP A 8 34.32 -3.44 26.13
N GLY A 9 33.29 -2.60 25.97
CA GLY A 9 31.90 -3.02 25.99
C GLY A 9 31.54 -3.88 24.77
N PRO A 10 30.39 -4.58 24.78
CA PRO A 10 30.00 -5.47 23.69
C PRO A 10 29.79 -4.65 22.41
N SER A 11 30.57 -4.97 21.38
CA SER A 11 30.36 -4.50 20.02
C SER A 11 28.99 -4.98 19.55
N HIS A 12 28.03 -4.06 19.49
CA HIS A 12 26.80 -4.27 18.73
C HIS A 12 27.16 -4.32 17.24
N ASP A 13 27.61 -5.49 16.77
CA ASP A 13 27.61 -5.84 15.36
C ASP A 13 26.14 -6.09 14.95
N ALA A 14 25.37 -5.01 14.82
CA ALA A 14 24.13 -5.03 14.08
C ALA A 14 24.50 -5.29 12.61
N LYS A 15 24.56 -6.57 12.22
CA LYS A 15 24.74 -6.98 10.83
C LYS A 15 23.62 -6.35 10.00
N HIS A 16 23.94 -5.27 9.29
CA HIS A 16 23.01 -4.61 8.40
C HIS A 16 22.55 -5.58 7.29
N PRO A 17 21.25 -5.63 6.96
CA PRO A 17 20.77 -6.43 5.84
C PRO A 17 21.42 -5.93 4.55
N LYS A 18 21.88 -6.83 3.67
CA LYS A 18 22.49 -6.44 2.40
C LYS A 18 21.42 -5.79 1.53
N LYS A 19 21.57 -4.50 1.25
CA LYS A 19 20.65 -3.80 0.35
C LYS A 19 21.04 -4.06 -1.10
N LEU A 20 20.09 -4.51 -1.90
CA LEU A 20 20.27 -4.80 -3.32
C LEU A 20 20.13 -3.52 -4.16
N ILE A 21 19.48 -2.47 -3.61
CA ILE A 21 19.29 -1.17 -4.27
C ILE A 21 19.49 -0.05 -3.23
N PHE A 22 20.36 0.91 -3.55
CA PHE A 22 20.41 2.23 -2.91
C PHE A 22 20.10 3.30 -3.98
N ALA A 23 19.22 4.24 -3.64
CA ALA A 23 18.81 5.40 -4.45
C ALA A 23 19.88 6.52 -4.47
N PRO A 24 19.49 7.80 -4.55
CA PRO A 24 19.35 8.72 -5.68
C PRO A 24 20.67 9.40 -6.12
N GLY A 25 21.80 8.68 -6.13
CA GLY A 25 23.07 9.15 -6.73
C GLY A 25 23.23 8.83 -8.22
N ASP A 26 22.42 7.93 -8.76
CA ASP A 26 22.40 7.53 -10.18
C ASP A 26 21.49 8.44 -11.04
N ILE A 27 20.81 9.41 -10.42
CA ILE A 27 20.07 10.47 -11.10
C ILE A 27 20.95 11.70 -11.05
N GLN A 28 21.69 11.96 -12.14
CA GLN A 28 22.32 13.27 -12.30
C GLN A 28 21.23 14.34 -12.29
N THR A 29 21.36 15.33 -11.42
CA THR A 29 20.52 16.53 -11.45
C THR A 29 20.65 17.17 -12.82
N THR A 30 19.57 17.20 -13.60
CA THR A 30 19.53 18.00 -14.82
C THR A 30 19.75 19.45 -14.42
N PRO A 31 20.72 20.17 -15.01
CA PRO A 31 20.84 21.60 -14.79
C PRO A 31 19.52 22.27 -15.19
N GLU A 32 19.00 23.17 -14.36
CA GLU A 32 17.84 23.99 -14.69
C GLU A 32 18.01 24.61 -16.08
N PRO A 33 17.02 24.50 -16.99
CA PRO A 33 17.07 25.26 -18.23
C PRO A 33 17.01 26.74 -17.87
N LYS A 34 18.09 27.47 -18.18
CA LYS A 34 18.09 28.93 -18.18
C LYS A 34 17.06 29.42 -19.18
N ILE A 35 15.86 29.72 -18.70
CA ILE A 35 14.83 30.40 -19.47
C ILE A 35 15.34 31.82 -19.71
N THR A 36 15.82 32.06 -20.92
CA THR A 36 16.08 33.41 -21.41
C THR A 36 14.75 33.95 -21.93
N PRO A 37 14.32 35.18 -21.59
CA PRO A 37 13.04 35.70 -22.05
C PRO A 37 13.11 35.98 -23.55
N THR A 38 12.37 35.22 -24.35
CA THR A 38 12.15 35.54 -25.77
C THR A 38 10.94 36.46 -25.86
N GLU A 39 11.15 37.66 -26.42
CA GLU A 39 10.13 38.68 -26.65
C GLU A 39 8.99 38.17 -27.56
N THR A 40 7.75 38.36 -27.12
CA THR A 40 6.54 38.14 -27.91
C THR A 40 6.22 39.40 -28.72
N PRO A 41 6.04 39.35 -30.06
CA PRO A 41 5.64 40.53 -30.83
C PRO A 41 4.15 40.82 -30.66
N ASP A 42 3.86 42.09 -30.39
CA ASP A 42 2.55 42.72 -30.26
C ASP A 42 1.82 42.80 -31.63
N PRO A 43 0.56 42.32 -31.79
CA PRO A 43 -0.17 42.46 -33.04
C PRO A 43 -1.07 43.69 -32.99
N SER A 44 -0.50 44.87 -33.19
CA SER A 44 -1.26 46.07 -33.57
C SER A 44 -0.91 46.49 -35.00
N ALA A 45 -1.67 46.01 -35.99
CA ALA A 45 -1.73 46.61 -37.32
C ALA A 45 -3.07 46.32 -38.03
N THR A 46 -3.79 47.41 -38.27
CA THR A 46 -5.08 47.62 -38.94
C THR A 46 -5.17 47.15 -40.40
N ALA A 47 -6.35 46.67 -40.83
CA ALA A 47 -7.09 47.18 -42.01
C ALA A 47 -8.45 46.46 -42.30
N THR A 48 -9.53 47.20 -42.03
CA THR A 48 -10.75 47.42 -42.86
C THR A 48 -11.59 46.28 -43.48
N GLY A 49 -12.87 46.23 -43.07
CA GLY A 49 -14.01 46.38 -43.99
C GLY A 49 -15.02 45.22 -44.14
N VAL A 50 -16.22 45.39 -43.56
CA VAL A 50 -17.56 45.29 -44.20
C VAL A 50 -18.64 44.83 -43.20
N THR A 51 -19.70 45.62 -43.17
CA THR A 51 -20.92 45.68 -42.35
C THR A 51 -21.88 44.49 -42.52
N THR A 52 -22.52 44.03 -41.42
CA THR A 52 -23.98 43.76 -41.28
C THR A 52 -24.32 43.19 -39.88
N ALA A 53 -25.44 43.62 -39.30
CA ALA A 53 -26.06 43.09 -38.07
C ALA A 53 -27.60 43.17 -38.25
N PRO A 54 -28.45 42.53 -37.42
CA PRO A 54 -28.27 41.36 -36.53
C PRO A 54 -29.37 40.27 -36.76
N ALA A 55 -29.17 39.04 -36.26
CA ALA A 55 -30.24 38.03 -36.17
C ALA A 55 -30.09 37.21 -34.87
N PRO A 56 -31.20 36.72 -34.27
CA PRO A 56 -31.25 36.36 -32.86
C PRO A 56 -30.57 35.01 -32.60
N ILE A 57 -29.71 34.97 -31.59
CA ILE A 57 -29.06 33.73 -31.15
C ILE A 57 -30.15 32.83 -30.56
N SER A 58 -30.54 31.83 -31.36
CA SER A 58 -31.43 30.74 -30.98
C SER A 58 -30.86 30.00 -29.77
N ARG A 59 -31.76 29.54 -28.89
CA ARG A 59 -31.53 28.80 -27.63
C ARG A 59 -30.65 27.54 -27.72
N LEU A 60 -30.11 27.21 -28.90
CA LEU A 60 -29.17 26.12 -29.15
C LEU A 60 -27.74 26.39 -28.65
N ALA A 61 -27.34 27.64 -28.42
CA ALA A 61 -26.02 27.95 -27.85
C ALA A 61 -25.89 27.66 -26.34
N ALA A 62 -27.02 27.53 -25.63
CA ALA A 62 -27.02 27.28 -24.19
C ALA A 62 -26.90 25.78 -23.82
N GLU A 63 -27.00 24.88 -24.79
CA GLU A 63 -26.92 23.43 -24.57
C GLU A 63 -25.52 22.86 -24.91
N ALA A 64 -24.70 23.62 -25.66
CA ALA A 64 -23.32 23.28 -25.99
C ALA A 64 -22.31 23.47 -24.84
N LEU A 65 -22.72 24.12 -23.74
CA LEU A 65 -21.88 24.34 -22.55
C LEU A 65 -21.92 23.20 -21.51
N ARG A 66 -22.65 22.10 -21.78
CA ARG A 66 -22.75 20.95 -20.85
C ARG A 66 -22.01 19.68 -21.29
N SER A 67 -21.20 19.72 -22.35
CA SER A 67 -20.45 18.53 -22.80
C SER A 67 -18.96 18.82 -23.05
N ASN A 68 -18.24 19.24 -22.01
CA ASN A 68 -16.77 19.22 -22.00
C ASN A 68 -16.25 17.87 -21.45
N ALA A 69 -16.78 16.76 -21.96
CA ALA A 69 -16.00 15.53 -22.06
C ALA A 69 -15.28 15.63 -23.42
N SER A 70 -14.13 16.28 -23.42
CA SER A 70 -13.29 16.43 -24.60
C SER A 70 -12.83 15.05 -25.07
N THR A 71 -13.48 14.53 -26.11
CA THR A 71 -12.85 13.55 -26.99
C THR A 71 -11.79 14.33 -27.78
N PRO A 72 -10.51 13.90 -27.84
CA PRO A 72 -9.51 14.61 -28.59
C PRO A 72 -9.86 14.57 -30.08
N ASP A 73 -9.89 15.74 -30.73
CA ASP A 73 -9.89 15.88 -32.18
C ASP A 73 -8.59 16.60 -32.55
N SER A 74 -7.62 15.89 -33.14
CA SER A 74 -6.74 16.50 -34.14
C SER A 74 -5.96 15.44 -34.91
N VAL A 75 -6.09 15.55 -36.22
CA VAL A 75 -5.38 15.00 -37.40
C VAL A 75 -4.08 14.19 -37.18
N THR A 76 -3.30 14.43 -36.13
CA THR A 76 -2.24 13.51 -35.66
C THR A 76 -2.75 12.13 -35.25
N GLU A 77 -4.03 12.00 -34.90
CA GLU A 77 -4.65 10.73 -34.50
C GLU A 77 -4.98 9.79 -35.67
N ASN A 78 -5.05 10.28 -36.91
CA ASN A 78 -5.38 9.42 -38.06
C ASN A 78 -4.25 8.46 -38.46
N GLU A 79 -3.00 8.72 -38.09
CA GLU A 79 -1.92 7.71 -38.19
C GLU A 79 -1.85 6.81 -36.95
N ILE A 80 -2.31 7.30 -35.78
CA ILE A 80 -2.30 6.58 -34.50
C ILE A 80 -3.45 5.54 -34.44
N VAL A 81 -4.55 5.78 -35.14
CA VAL A 81 -5.70 4.87 -35.24
C VAL A 81 -5.63 4.02 -36.52
N SER A 82 -4.52 3.32 -36.76
CA SER A 82 -4.51 2.34 -37.86
C SER A 82 -5.25 1.04 -37.53
N HIS A 83 -5.54 0.71 -36.27
CA HIS A 83 -6.43 -0.43 -35.92
C HIS A 83 -7.08 -0.26 -34.53
N PRO A 84 -8.40 0.02 -34.41
CA PRO A 84 -9.09 0.20 -33.12
C PRO A 84 -9.11 -1.07 -32.22
N ALA A 85 -8.70 -2.23 -32.76
CA ALA A 85 -8.54 -3.48 -32.02
C ALA A 85 -7.11 -3.72 -31.48
N ARG A 86 -6.15 -2.82 -31.75
CA ARG A 86 -4.74 -2.98 -31.34
C ARG A 86 -4.31 -1.78 -30.49
N ALA A 87 -4.15 -2.01 -29.19
CA ALA A 87 -3.20 -1.20 -28.44
C ALA A 87 -1.81 -1.36 -29.10
N HIS A 88 -1.04 -0.28 -29.24
CA HIS A 88 0.33 -0.29 -29.79
C HIS A 88 1.30 -1.18 -28.97
N GLN A 89 0.83 -1.75 -27.86
CA GLN A 89 1.63 -2.52 -26.93
C GLN A 89 1.76 -3.99 -27.36
N PHE A 90 2.84 -4.61 -26.89
CA PHE A 90 3.10 -6.05 -26.81
C PHE A 90 4.01 -6.68 -27.87
N VAL A 91 4.97 -5.94 -28.41
CA VAL A 91 5.91 -6.42 -29.45
C VAL A 91 7.36 -6.47 -28.92
N SER A 92 7.60 -5.95 -27.72
CA SER A 92 8.95 -5.54 -27.31
C SER A 92 9.77 -6.65 -26.65
N ASN A 93 9.13 -7.71 -26.15
CA ASN A 93 9.81 -8.74 -25.37
C ASN A 93 9.68 -10.14 -25.98
N PRO A 94 10.68 -11.03 -25.82
CA PRO A 94 10.54 -12.46 -26.06
C PRO A 94 9.62 -13.13 -25.02
N PRO A 95 9.10 -14.35 -25.23
CA PRO A 95 8.34 -15.06 -24.20
C PRO A 95 9.14 -15.17 -22.89
N LEU A 96 8.49 -14.86 -21.78
CA LEU A 96 9.03 -15.08 -20.45
C LEU A 96 8.86 -16.57 -20.10
N THR A 97 9.95 -17.22 -19.71
CA THR A 97 9.97 -18.66 -19.42
C THR A 97 10.45 -18.90 -18.00
N ILE A 98 10.11 -20.05 -17.42
CA ILE A 98 10.51 -20.42 -16.05
C ILE A 98 12.04 -20.36 -15.89
N SER A 99 12.82 -20.71 -16.91
CA SER A 99 14.28 -20.64 -16.87
C SER A 99 14.84 -19.21 -16.77
N GLN A 100 14.05 -18.20 -17.13
CA GLN A 100 14.42 -16.79 -16.97
C GLN A 100 13.98 -16.22 -15.61
N MET A 101 13.23 -16.99 -14.83
CA MET A 101 12.80 -16.62 -13.48
C MET A 101 13.83 -17.09 -12.47
N HIS A 102 14.15 -16.25 -11.49
CA HIS A 102 14.93 -16.68 -10.34
C HIS A 102 14.17 -17.79 -9.59
N PRO A 103 14.77 -18.97 -9.33
CA PRO A 103 14.03 -20.18 -8.94
C PRO A 103 13.47 -20.12 -7.52
N THR A 104 14.05 -19.32 -6.63
CA THR A 104 13.76 -19.36 -5.18
C THR A 104 13.57 -18.00 -4.54
N ASN A 105 13.89 -16.90 -5.24
CA ASN A 105 13.94 -15.58 -4.63
C ASN A 105 13.38 -14.51 -5.59
N PRO A 106 12.17 -14.01 -5.34
CA PRO A 106 11.55 -13.00 -6.20
C PRO A 106 12.23 -11.64 -6.11
N LEU A 107 12.96 -11.32 -5.05
CA LEU A 107 13.70 -10.06 -4.92
C LEU A 107 14.81 -9.97 -5.98
N HIS A 108 15.54 -11.06 -6.21
CA HIS A 108 16.54 -11.14 -7.28
C HIS A 108 15.89 -10.98 -8.66
N GLN A 109 14.74 -11.61 -8.89
CA GLN A 109 14.02 -11.44 -10.15
C GLN A 109 13.59 -10.00 -10.38
N PHE A 110 13.02 -9.36 -9.34
CA PHE A 110 12.63 -7.96 -9.39
C PHE A 110 13.83 -7.07 -9.68
N HIS A 111 14.93 -7.26 -8.95
CA HIS A 111 16.18 -6.50 -9.14
C HIS A 111 16.71 -6.60 -10.57
N ASN A 112 16.67 -7.80 -11.15
CA ASN A 112 17.08 -8.01 -12.55
C ASN A 112 16.21 -7.24 -13.54
N TRP A 113 14.89 -7.19 -13.33
CA TRP A 113 14.00 -6.40 -14.17
C TRP A 113 14.13 -4.88 -13.91
N PHE A 114 14.36 -4.49 -12.67
CA PHE A 114 14.54 -3.09 -12.28
C PHE A 114 15.82 -2.49 -12.88
N ARG A 115 16.86 -3.32 -13.07
CA ARG A 115 18.11 -2.95 -13.74
C ARG A 115 18.10 -3.11 -15.26
N ASP A 116 16.94 -3.40 -15.87
CA ASP A 116 16.85 -3.51 -17.33
C ASP A 116 17.26 -2.17 -17.96
N PRO A 117 18.27 -2.12 -18.85
CA PRO A 117 18.82 -0.86 -19.39
C PRO A 117 17.81 -0.06 -20.21
N ARG A 118 16.69 -0.67 -20.58
CA ARG A 118 15.57 -0.01 -21.26
C ARG A 118 14.69 0.81 -20.30
N LEU A 119 14.84 0.64 -18.98
CA LEU A 119 14.26 1.51 -17.96
C LEU A 119 15.15 2.73 -17.76
N LEU A 120 14.88 3.78 -18.53
CA LEU A 120 15.61 5.04 -18.41
C LEU A 120 15.28 5.73 -17.07
N PRO A 121 16.26 6.29 -16.34
CA PRO A 121 16.01 7.03 -15.10
C PRO A 121 15.00 8.17 -15.25
N SER A 122 14.92 8.79 -16.43
CA SER A 122 13.94 9.84 -16.74
C SER A 122 12.48 9.36 -16.71
N SER A 123 12.23 8.05 -16.72
CA SER A 123 10.91 7.44 -16.57
C SER A 123 10.51 7.15 -15.12
N ALA A 124 11.40 7.45 -14.15
CA ALA A 124 11.23 7.17 -12.73
C ALA A 124 10.76 5.71 -12.46
N PRO A 125 11.55 4.69 -12.85
CA PRO A 125 11.15 3.29 -12.76
C PRO A 125 10.82 2.81 -11.33
N GLU A 126 11.29 3.51 -10.30
CA GLU A 126 10.95 3.30 -8.90
C GLU A 126 9.51 3.68 -8.52
N THR A 127 8.79 4.36 -9.41
CA THR A 127 7.41 4.77 -9.20
C THR A 127 6.50 3.55 -9.08
N CYS A 128 5.75 3.47 -8.00
CA CYS A 128 4.80 2.39 -7.76
C CYS A 128 3.53 2.89 -7.08
N THR A 129 2.46 2.13 -7.25
CA THR A 129 1.18 2.39 -6.57
C THR A 129 1.12 1.58 -5.30
N LEU A 130 0.94 2.25 -4.16
CA LEU A 130 0.68 1.65 -2.86
C LEU A 130 -0.82 1.62 -2.57
N ALA A 131 -1.36 0.40 -2.47
CA ALA A 131 -2.73 0.15 -2.05
C ALA A 131 -2.77 -0.38 -0.61
N THR A 132 -3.73 0.13 0.17
CA THR A 132 -3.99 -0.25 1.58
C THR A 132 -5.51 -0.18 1.80
N ALA A 133 -6.01 -0.83 2.86
CA ALA A 133 -7.43 -0.84 3.18
C ALA A 133 -7.67 -0.40 4.64
N SER A 134 -8.65 0.48 4.84
CA SER A 134 -9.07 0.94 6.17
C SER A 134 -9.99 -0.08 6.83
N MET A 135 -9.66 -0.48 8.06
CA MET A 135 -10.54 -1.29 8.91
C MET A 135 -11.36 -0.40 9.85
N PRO A 136 -12.59 -0.81 10.22
CA PRO A 136 -13.27 -2.06 9.86
C PRO A 136 -13.98 -2.02 8.49
N SER A 137 -14.04 -0.86 7.82
CA SER A 137 -14.86 -0.68 6.61
C SER A 137 -14.43 -1.54 5.41
N GLY A 138 -13.17 -1.98 5.36
CA GLY A 138 -12.56 -2.60 4.19
C GLY A 138 -12.34 -1.64 3.02
N ARG A 139 -12.54 -0.32 3.21
CA ARG A 139 -12.40 0.65 2.12
C ARG A 139 -10.95 0.74 1.66
N VAL A 140 -10.73 0.41 0.40
CA VAL A 140 -9.40 0.47 -0.24
C VAL A 140 -9.11 1.91 -0.68
N SER A 141 -7.86 2.33 -0.49
CA SER A 141 -7.32 3.54 -1.11
C SER A 141 -5.98 3.21 -1.78
N ALA A 142 -5.60 3.98 -2.79
CA ALA A 142 -4.33 3.80 -3.50
C ALA A 142 -3.69 5.17 -3.80
N ARG A 143 -2.36 5.24 -3.77
CA ARG A 143 -1.61 6.44 -4.20
C ARG A 143 -0.25 6.04 -4.73
N VAL A 144 0.36 6.94 -5.50
CA VAL A 144 1.73 6.79 -5.99
C VAL A 144 2.73 7.03 -4.86
N VAL A 145 3.75 6.19 -4.78
CA VAL A 145 4.94 6.31 -3.93
C VAL A 145 6.17 5.91 -4.74
N TYR A 146 7.35 6.07 -4.15
CA TYR A 146 8.61 5.68 -4.78
C TYR A 146 9.28 4.59 -3.94
N LEU A 147 9.64 3.49 -4.58
CA LEU A 147 10.60 2.54 -4.02
C LEU A 147 11.92 3.26 -3.74
N LYS A 148 12.53 3.02 -2.58
CA LYS A 148 13.84 3.60 -2.25
C LYS A 148 14.89 2.54 -2.01
N GLU A 149 14.51 1.43 -1.40
CA GLU A 149 15.44 0.35 -1.12
C GLU A 149 14.77 -0.99 -1.37
N LEU A 150 15.60 -1.96 -1.75
CA LEU A 150 15.26 -3.37 -1.76
C LEU A 150 16.24 -4.03 -0.80
N ASP A 151 15.74 -4.59 0.29
CA ASP A 151 16.56 -5.36 1.23
C ASP A 151 16.27 -6.86 1.10
N GLU A 152 16.93 -7.66 1.94
CA GLU A 152 16.82 -9.12 1.90
C GLU A 152 15.41 -9.63 2.24
N ARG A 153 14.55 -8.78 2.82
CA ARG A 153 13.22 -9.12 3.32
C ARG A 153 12.09 -8.54 2.47
N GLY A 154 12.29 -7.41 1.78
CA GLY A 154 11.21 -6.80 1.01
C GLY A 154 11.52 -5.45 0.34
N TRP A 155 10.44 -4.78 -0.06
CA TRP A 155 10.45 -3.49 -0.76
C TRP A 155 10.22 -2.35 0.23
N VAL A 156 11.12 -1.37 0.24
CA VAL A 156 11.09 -0.28 1.22
C VAL A 156 10.61 1.02 0.58
N VAL A 157 9.61 1.63 1.21
CA VAL A 157 9.06 2.94 0.83
C VAL A 157 9.07 3.88 2.04
N TYR A 158 9.42 5.14 1.80
CA TYR A 158 9.47 6.17 2.85
C TYR A 158 8.33 7.16 2.71
N SER A 159 7.69 7.49 3.83
CA SER A 159 6.56 8.42 3.84
C SER A 159 6.28 9.01 5.22
N ASN A 160 5.25 9.85 5.28
CA ASN A 160 4.63 10.21 6.54
C ASN A 160 3.64 9.08 6.92
N TRP A 161 4.00 8.30 7.93
CA TRP A 161 3.21 7.19 8.47
C TRP A 161 2.50 7.55 9.78
N GLY A 162 2.74 8.74 10.31
CA GLY A 162 2.01 9.29 11.46
C GLY A 162 0.69 9.97 11.11
N SER A 163 0.42 10.22 9.83
CA SER A 163 -0.86 10.78 9.38
C SER A 163 -2.00 9.77 9.53
N ARG A 164 -2.97 10.13 10.37
CA ARG A 164 -4.15 9.31 10.71
C ARG A 164 -5.30 9.42 9.70
N GLU A 165 -5.35 10.52 8.94
CA GLU A 165 -6.23 10.68 7.78
C GLU A 165 -5.69 9.93 6.53
N GLY A 166 -4.41 9.54 6.57
CA GLY A 166 -3.68 8.96 5.43
C GLY A 166 -3.47 7.45 5.49
N LYS A 167 -2.37 7.03 4.85
CA LYS A 167 -1.92 5.63 4.84
C LYS A 167 -1.50 5.13 6.22
N GLY A 168 -0.96 6.03 7.05
CA GLY A 168 -0.54 5.75 8.42
C GLY A 168 -1.68 5.20 9.28
N GLY A 169 -2.82 5.90 9.31
CA GLY A 169 -4.02 5.45 10.02
C GLY A 169 -4.59 4.13 9.52
N GLN A 170 -4.51 3.86 8.22
CA GLN A 170 -4.98 2.60 7.63
C GLN A 170 -4.11 1.41 8.04
N VAL A 171 -2.79 1.60 8.08
CA VAL A 171 -1.83 0.52 8.37
C VAL A 171 -1.64 0.30 9.87
N PHE A 172 -1.49 1.38 10.62
CA PHE A 172 -1.10 1.36 12.04
C PHE A 172 -2.24 1.78 12.99
N GLY A 173 -3.44 2.02 12.48
CA GLY A 173 -4.60 2.34 13.31
C GLY A 173 -4.73 3.80 13.69
N ASN A 174 -5.82 4.14 14.39
CA ASN A 174 -6.17 5.50 14.81
C ASN A 174 -6.53 5.55 16.29
N HIS A 175 -6.34 6.67 16.97
CA HIS A 175 -6.81 6.83 18.35
C HIS A 175 -8.34 6.79 18.42
N ALA A 176 -8.87 6.11 19.43
CA ALA A 176 -10.31 5.95 19.67
C ALA A 176 -11.02 7.29 19.85
N ASP A 177 -10.29 8.30 20.33
CA ASP A 177 -10.81 9.64 20.62
C ASP A 177 -10.83 10.56 19.39
N GLY A 178 -10.35 10.08 18.24
CA GLY A 178 -10.41 10.81 16.96
C GLY A 178 -9.53 12.06 16.89
N GLU A 179 -8.53 12.19 17.77
CA GLU A 179 -7.65 13.35 17.79
C GLU A 179 -6.81 13.44 16.50
N ASP A 180 -6.99 14.54 15.77
CA ASP A 180 -6.46 14.75 14.42
C ASP A 180 -5.00 15.26 14.44
N THR A 181 -4.12 14.54 15.15
CA THR A 181 -2.71 14.89 15.34
C THR A 181 -1.77 13.88 14.69
N LEU A 182 -0.61 14.38 14.22
CA LEU A 182 0.47 13.53 13.70
C LEU A 182 1.05 12.72 14.85
N SER A 183 0.88 11.40 14.80
CA SER A 183 1.47 10.50 15.80
C SER A 183 2.88 10.09 15.40
N ALA A 184 3.67 9.63 16.39
CA ALA A 184 4.94 8.98 16.08
C ALA A 184 4.71 7.69 15.25
N MET A 185 5.65 7.40 14.37
CA MET A 185 5.72 6.13 13.67
C MET A 185 5.99 5.00 14.68
N PRO A 186 5.33 3.84 14.56
CA PRO A 186 5.60 2.70 15.42
C PRO A 186 7.03 2.16 15.21
N GLU A 187 7.70 1.76 16.29
CA GLU A 187 9.00 1.09 16.22
C GLU A 187 8.84 -0.42 16.03
N PRO A 188 9.78 -1.09 15.33
CA PRO A 188 9.76 -2.54 15.16
C PRO A 188 9.71 -3.28 16.51
N GLY A 189 8.85 -4.30 16.62
CA GLY A 189 8.77 -5.16 17.79
C GLY A 189 8.07 -4.57 19.01
N GLN A 190 7.57 -3.32 18.94
CA GLN A 190 6.64 -2.83 19.95
C GLN A 190 5.24 -3.42 19.70
N ASP A 191 4.69 -4.07 20.72
CA ASP A 191 3.37 -4.69 20.66
C ASP A 191 2.29 -3.59 20.66
N GLU A 192 1.80 -3.24 19.46
CA GLU A 192 0.80 -2.18 19.24
C GLU A 192 -0.50 -2.45 20.01
N SER A 193 -0.76 -3.71 20.39
CA SER A 193 -1.88 -4.13 21.22
C SER A 193 -1.86 -3.55 22.65
N LEU A 194 -0.71 -3.04 23.10
CA LEU A 194 -0.51 -2.45 24.43
C LEU A 194 -0.64 -0.92 24.46
N GLN A 195 -0.74 -0.24 23.31
CA GLN A 195 -1.07 1.19 23.28
C GLN A 195 -2.57 1.36 23.48
N ALA A 196 -2.97 1.42 24.76
CA ALA A 196 -4.36 1.60 25.19
C ALA A 196 -5.04 2.73 24.40
N GLY A 197 -6.08 2.38 23.63
CA GLY A 197 -6.91 3.35 22.91
C GLY A 197 -6.66 3.49 21.41
N LEU A 198 -5.79 2.70 20.76
CA LEU A 198 -5.74 2.66 19.29
C LEU A 198 -6.72 1.61 18.71
N GLN A 199 -7.49 1.98 17.70
CA GLN A 199 -8.18 1.02 16.82
C GLN A 199 -7.15 0.24 16.02
N GLU A 200 -7.37 -1.06 15.85
CA GLU A 200 -6.45 -1.95 15.15
C GLU A 200 -6.31 -1.56 13.67
N GLY A 201 -5.07 -1.33 13.24
CA GLY A 201 -4.73 -1.06 11.84
C GLY A 201 -4.72 -2.32 10.98
N ASN A 202 -4.56 -2.15 9.67
CA ASN A 202 -4.44 -3.25 8.72
C ASN A 202 -3.07 -3.24 8.04
N LYS A 203 -2.21 -4.15 8.47
CA LYS A 203 -0.84 -4.27 7.94
C LYS A 203 -0.77 -4.82 6.52
N TRP A 204 -1.87 -5.28 5.93
CA TRP A 204 -1.89 -5.73 4.55
C TRP A 204 -1.81 -4.57 3.56
N ALA A 205 -0.86 -4.67 2.63
CA ALA A 205 -0.70 -3.73 1.54
C ALA A 205 -0.29 -4.41 0.24
N ALA A 206 -0.42 -3.66 -0.86
CA ALA A 206 0.08 -4.07 -2.16
C ALA A 206 0.87 -2.95 -2.84
N LEU A 207 1.99 -3.31 -3.47
CA LEU A 207 2.75 -2.44 -4.36
C LEU A 207 2.60 -2.92 -5.81
N THR A 208 2.35 -2.00 -6.73
CA THR A 208 2.29 -2.28 -8.17
C THR A 208 3.23 -1.37 -8.94
N PHE A 209 4.19 -1.97 -9.65
CA PHE A 209 5.07 -1.31 -10.62
C PHE A 209 4.51 -1.54 -12.02
N CYS A 210 4.40 -0.47 -12.81
CA CYS A 210 3.96 -0.54 -14.20
C CYS A 210 5.02 0.11 -15.08
N TRP A 211 5.79 -0.70 -15.80
CA TRP A 211 6.77 -0.23 -16.77
C TRP A 211 6.17 -0.37 -18.17
N SER A 212 5.32 0.60 -18.53
CA SER A 212 4.55 0.61 -19.77
C SER A 212 5.43 0.44 -21.01
N ASN A 213 6.58 1.13 -21.07
CA ASN A 213 7.55 1.03 -22.17
C ASN A 213 8.14 -0.37 -22.33
N LEU A 214 8.23 -1.12 -21.22
CA LEU A 214 8.67 -2.51 -21.22
C LEU A 214 7.53 -3.49 -21.31
N GLU A 215 6.28 -3.05 -21.31
CA GLU A 215 5.11 -3.92 -21.24
C GLU A 215 5.23 -4.92 -20.07
N ARG A 216 5.78 -4.47 -18.94
CA ARG A 216 5.99 -5.28 -17.75
C ARG A 216 5.29 -4.67 -16.56
N GLN A 217 4.80 -5.55 -15.69
CA GLN A 217 4.22 -5.17 -14.43
C GLN A 217 4.72 -6.12 -13.34
N VAL A 218 5.02 -5.57 -12.16
CA VAL A 218 5.29 -6.37 -10.97
C VAL A 218 4.27 -6.00 -9.89
N ARG A 219 3.64 -7.01 -9.31
CA ARG A 219 2.73 -6.85 -8.17
C ARG A 219 3.31 -7.56 -6.97
N ILE A 220 3.33 -6.89 -5.83
CA ILE A 220 3.78 -7.41 -4.55
C ILE A 220 2.61 -7.26 -3.58
N GLU A 221 2.26 -8.34 -2.87
CA GLU A 221 1.20 -8.37 -1.87
C GLU A 221 1.76 -8.97 -0.59
N GLY A 222 1.51 -8.35 0.56
CA GLY A 222 2.04 -8.84 1.83
C GLY A 222 1.86 -7.89 3.00
N LEU A 223 2.63 -8.13 4.07
CA LEU A 223 2.55 -7.38 5.32
C LEU A 223 3.54 -6.21 5.35
N VAL A 224 3.08 -5.10 5.90
CA VAL A 224 3.88 -3.90 6.14
C VAL A 224 4.52 -3.98 7.52
N GLU A 225 5.83 -3.75 7.56
CA GLU A 225 6.61 -3.61 8.78
C GLU A 225 7.26 -2.23 8.84
N PRO A 226 7.21 -1.52 9.97
CA PRO A 226 8.00 -0.31 10.15
C PRO A 226 9.50 -0.65 10.15
N LEU A 227 10.31 0.25 9.61
CA LEU A 227 11.75 0.26 9.85
C LEU A 227 12.04 0.87 11.22
N SER A 228 13.20 0.55 11.78
CA SER A 228 13.70 1.22 12.97
C SER A 228 13.96 2.71 12.70
N ARG A 229 13.97 3.51 13.77
CA ARG A 229 14.35 4.93 13.67
C ARG A 229 15.72 5.13 13.04
N ASP A 230 16.70 4.30 13.41
CA ASP A 230 18.07 4.38 12.89
C ASP A 230 18.12 4.09 11.38
N GLU A 231 17.41 3.05 10.92
CA GLU A 231 17.26 2.75 9.49
C GLU A 231 16.59 3.89 8.71
N SER A 232 15.59 4.51 9.33
CA SER A 232 14.89 5.65 8.73
C SER A 232 15.76 6.91 8.67
N GLU A 233 16.58 7.13 9.69
CA GLU A 233 17.45 8.29 9.79
C GLU A 233 18.60 8.23 8.78
N MET A 234 19.11 7.04 8.47
CA MET A 234 20.12 6.87 7.41
C MET A 234 19.64 7.40 6.06
N TYR A 235 18.44 7.02 5.62
CA TYR A 235 17.87 7.54 4.37
C TYR A 235 17.43 9.01 4.51
N TRP A 236 16.93 9.43 5.67
CA TRP A 236 16.57 10.83 5.91
C TRP A 236 17.73 11.80 5.66
N ARG A 237 18.94 11.43 6.11
CA ARG A 237 20.16 12.24 5.93
C ARG A 237 20.58 12.40 4.46
N THR A 238 20.17 11.50 3.56
CA THR A 238 20.48 11.63 2.13
C THR A 238 19.49 12.54 1.40
N ARG A 239 18.37 12.93 2.03
CA ARG A 239 17.37 13.79 1.39
C ARG A 239 17.88 15.22 1.29
N GLU A 240 17.56 15.88 0.19
CA GLU A 240 17.82 17.31 0.03
C GLU A 240 17.17 18.12 1.15
N ARG A 241 17.82 19.22 1.53
CA ARG A 241 17.37 20.07 2.63
C ARG A 241 15.94 20.57 2.46
N GLY A 242 15.57 21.02 1.25
CA GLY A 242 14.20 21.45 0.94
C GLY A 242 13.18 20.33 1.13
N SER A 243 13.54 19.09 0.78
CA SER A 243 12.74 17.88 1.02
C SER A 243 12.57 17.56 2.51
N GLN A 244 13.59 17.79 3.32
CA GLN A 244 13.53 17.64 4.78
C GLN A 244 12.61 18.68 5.41
N ILE A 245 12.75 19.95 5.01
CA ILE A 245 11.90 21.07 5.46
C ILE A 245 10.43 20.82 5.07
N GLY A 246 10.17 20.45 3.81
CA GLY A 246 8.82 20.15 3.34
C GLY A 246 8.15 19.00 4.10
N ALA A 247 8.92 17.99 4.52
CA ALA A 247 8.38 16.89 5.33
C ALA A 247 8.02 17.32 6.77
N TRP A 248 8.75 18.28 7.36
CA TRP A 248 8.36 18.90 8.64
C TRP A 248 7.15 19.81 8.52
N ALA A 249 7.05 20.58 7.43
CA ALA A 249 5.96 21.52 7.20
C ALA A 249 4.63 20.84 6.81
N SER A 250 4.70 19.67 6.17
CA SER A 250 3.54 19.00 5.58
C SER A 250 2.79 18.12 6.59
N TRP A 251 1.54 18.49 6.87
CA TRP A 251 0.57 17.60 7.49
C TRP A 251 -0.07 16.74 6.40
N GLN A 252 0.69 15.74 5.96
CA GLN A 252 0.34 14.93 4.81
C GLN A 252 -1.07 14.34 4.98
N SER A 253 -1.84 14.34 3.88
CA SER A 253 -3.23 13.86 3.79
C SER A 253 -4.30 14.74 4.43
N LYS A 254 -3.93 15.81 5.14
CA LYS A 254 -4.91 16.82 5.58
C LYS A 254 -5.48 17.56 4.39
N VAL A 255 -6.81 17.51 4.28
CA VAL A 255 -7.55 18.12 3.19
C VAL A 255 -7.51 19.64 3.37
N LEU A 256 -7.00 20.36 2.36
CA LEU A 256 -6.96 21.83 2.37
C LEU A 256 -8.32 22.43 1.97
N TRP A 257 -9.01 21.75 1.07
CA TRP A 257 -10.31 22.17 0.57
C TRP A 257 -11.15 20.95 0.19
N SER A 258 -12.43 20.96 0.57
CA SER A 258 -13.42 19.94 0.20
C SER A 258 -14.70 20.61 -0.28
N MET A 259 -15.31 20.04 -1.32
CA MET A 259 -16.61 20.47 -1.82
C MET A 259 -17.73 19.78 -1.04
N GLU A 260 -17.92 20.16 0.23
CA GLU A 260 -19.04 19.67 1.03
C GLU A 260 -20.33 20.46 0.70
N PRO A 261 -21.45 19.80 0.38
CA PRO A 261 -22.71 20.46 0.02
C PRO A 261 -23.24 21.42 1.09
N GLU A 262 -23.05 21.10 2.38
CA GLU A 262 -23.55 21.91 3.49
C GLU A 262 -22.79 23.24 3.65
N LEU A 263 -21.47 23.24 3.38
CA LEU A 263 -20.64 24.45 3.41
C LEU A 263 -20.96 25.43 2.26
N LEU A 264 -21.63 24.96 1.21
CA LEU A 264 -22.18 25.83 0.15
C LEU A 264 -23.48 26.51 0.60
N LEU A 265 -24.32 25.83 1.39
CA LEU A 265 -25.60 26.36 1.85
C LEU A 265 -25.42 27.51 2.84
N ASP A 266 -24.50 27.38 3.81
CA ASP A 266 -24.22 28.45 4.77
C ASP A 266 -23.50 29.65 4.13
N ARG A 267 -22.64 29.41 3.12
CA ARG A 267 -22.03 30.50 2.35
C ARG A 267 -23.03 31.22 1.44
N ARG A 268 -23.95 30.48 0.81
CA ARG A 268 -25.05 31.06 0.02
C ARG A 268 -26.02 31.88 0.89
N ARG A 269 -26.19 31.52 2.17
CA ARG A 269 -26.99 32.29 3.14
C ARG A 269 -26.31 33.60 3.56
N LYS A 270 -24.99 33.63 3.73
CA LYS A 270 -24.23 34.85 4.06
C LYS A 270 -24.24 35.90 2.95
N SER A 271 -24.36 35.48 1.68
CA SER A 271 -24.40 36.39 0.52
C SER A 271 -25.79 37.00 0.26
N LEU A 272 -26.79 36.76 1.12
CA LEU A 272 -28.17 37.22 0.93
C LEU A 272 -28.61 38.06 2.14
N ASP A 273 -28.53 39.39 2.05
CA ASP A 273 -29.28 40.29 2.94
C ASP A 273 -30.71 40.47 2.38
N PRO A 274 -31.76 39.98 3.06
CA PRO A 274 -33.13 40.00 2.55
C PRO A 274 -33.79 41.38 2.58
N THR A 275 -33.20 42.37 3.27
CA THR A 275 -33.84 43.67 3.49
C THR A 275 -33.70 44.63 2.31
N LEU A 276 -32.78 44.36 1.37
CA LEU A 276 -32.44 45.28 0.27
C LEU A 276 -33.03 44.91 -1.09
N CYS A 277 -33.52 43.67 -1.31
CA CYS A 277 -33.96 43.21 -2.65
C CYS A 277 -35.13 42.19 -2.58
N PRO A 278 -36.41 42.62 -2.68
CA PRO A 278 -37.55 41.73 -2.47
C PRO A 278 -37.99 40.89 -3.69
N GLN A 279 -37.52 41.18 -4.91
CA GLN A 279 -38.18 40.70 -6.14
C GLN A 279 -37.30 40.08 -7.24
N MET A 280 -35.99 39.87 -7.07
CA MET A 280 -35.28 38.98 -8.00
C MET A 280 -34.01 38.32 -7.43
N GLN A 281 -33.82 37.08 -7.88
CA GLN A 281 -32.87 36.05 -7.47
C GLN A 281 -31.40 36.43 -7.68
N VAL A 282 -30.53 35.87 -6.81
CA VAL A 282 -29.10 36.15 -6.60
C VAL A 282 -28.34 36.62 -7.87
N PRO A 283 -27.85 37.89 -7.88
CA PRO A 283 -27.11 38.51 -8.98
C PRO A 283 -25.58 38.30 -8.95
N GLY A 284 -24.91 38.60 -10.07
CA GLY A 284 -23.85 39.61 -10.06
C GLY A 284 -22.40 39.16 -10.15
N ASP A 285 -21.75 38.92 -9.02
CA ASP A 285 -20.30 39.08 -8.92
C ASP A 285 -19.81 38.52 -7.56
N VAL A 286 -20.08 37.23 -7.34
CA VAL A 286 -19.25 36.45 -6.40
C VAL A 286 -17.83 36.54 -6.95
N ASP A 287 -16.98 37.32 -6.29
CA ASP A 287 -15.59 37.49 -6.72
C ASP A 287 -14.92 36.12 -6.71
N ALA A 288 -14.63 35.59 -7.91
CA ALA A 288 -14.08 34.24 -8.10
C ALA A 288 -12.66 34.10 -7.55
N THR A 289 -12.12 35.15 -6.92
CA THR A 289 -10.78 35.26 -6.36
C THR A 289 -10.72 35.06 -4.83
N ASP A 290 -11.85 34.91 -4.14
CA ASP A 290 -11.91 34.88 -2.66
C ASP A 290 -11.92 33.46 -2.02
N ILE A 291 -11.76 32.40 -2.80
CA ILE A 291 -11.71 31.03 -2.24
C ILE A 291 -10.26 30.69 -1.92
N ASP A 292 -9.88 30.81 -0.66
CA ASP A 292 -8.61 30.28 -0.13
C ASP A 292 -8.56 28.76 -0.38
N ASP A 293 -7.67 28.35 -1.28
CA ASP A 293 -7.41 26.96 -1.66
C ASP A 293 -6.38 26.28 -0.72
N GLY A 294 -5.92 27.00 0.30
CA GLY A 294 -4.96 26.55 1.29
C GLY A 294 -3.50 26.64 0.84
N ARG A 295 -3.19 27.16 -0.36
CA ARG A 295 -1.80 27.31 -0.83
C ARG A 295 -0.98 28.21 0.09
N ALA A 296 -1.51 29.37 0.46
CA ALA A 296 -0.84 30.32 1.35
C ALA A 296 -0.53 29.71 2.73
N LEU A 297 -1.40 28.83 3.24
CA LEU A 297 -1.17 28.10 4.48
C LEU A 297 0.03 27.15 4.37
N LEU A 298 0.17 26.43 3.25
CA LEU A 298 1.32 25.55 3.01
C LEU A 298 2.63 26.35 2.93
N GLU A 299 2.65 27.44 2.18
CA GLU A 299 3.83 28.31 2.03
C GLU A 299 4.25 28.92 3.36
N LYS A 300 3.27 29.37 4.16
CA LYS A 300 3.52 29.86 5.52
C LYS A 300 4.19 28.79 6.38
N ARG A 301 3.70 27.55 6.38
CA ARG A 301 4.30 26.45 7.15
C ARG A 301 5.71 26.10 6.69
N VAL A 302 5.97 26.14 5.39
CA VAL A 302 7.33 25.94 4.86
C VAL A 302 8.26 27.03 5.41
N LYS A 303 7.86 28.30 5.30
CA LYS A 303 8.64 29.43 5.82
C LYS A 303 8.90 29.31 7.32
N GLU A 304 7.89 28.94 8.12
CA GLU A 304 8.05 28.69 9.56
C GLU A 304 9.10 27.59 9.84
N MET A 305 9.14 26.52 9.05
CA MET A 305 10.15 25.47 9.19
C MET A 305 11.53 25.90 8.68
N GLU A 306 11.61 26.70 7.61
CA GLU A 306 12.86 27.31 7.15
C GLU A 306 13.49 28.20 8.23
N GLU A 307 12.69 29.06 8.84
CA GLU A 307 13.12 29.93 9.95
C GLU A 307 13.55 29.09 11.16
N ARG A 308 12.76 28.08 11.54
CA ARG A 308 13.07 27.16 12.65
C ARG A 308 14.41 26.44 12.46
N PHE A 309 14.74 26.06 11.22
CA PHE A 309 15.93 25.28 10.92
C PHE A 309 17.06 26.08 10.25
N ALA A 310 16.98 27.41 10.15
CA ALA A 310 17.95 28.23 9.42
C ALA A 310 19.42 28.01 9.83
N GLY A 311 19.69 27.75 11.11
CA GLY A 311 21.03 27.47 11.65
C GLY A 311 21.32 26.00 11.94
N VAL A 312 20.40 25.08 11.60
CA VAL A 312 20.54 23.65 11.91
C VAL A 312 21.11 22.93 10.71
N GLU A 313 22.38 22.53 10.79
CA GLU A 313 23.08 21.82 9.70
C GLU A 313 22.36 20.51 9.34
N GLN A 314 22.12 19.65 10.34
CA GLN A 314 21.43 18.38 10.18
C GLN A 314 20.01 18.47 10.76
N ILE A 315 19.00 18.61 9.88
CA ILE A 315 17.60 18.63 10.31
C ILE A 315 17.23 17.24 10.85
N PRO A 316 16.70 17.13 12.07
CA PRO A 316 16.35 15.84 12.66
C PRO A 316 15.21 15.16 11.91
N LEU A 317 15.17 13.83 11.97
CA LEU A 317 14.07 13.03 11.46
C LEU A 317 12.77 13.33 12.23
N PRO A 318 11.67 13.75 11.56
CA PRO A 318 10.39 13.94 12.22
C PRO A 318 9.85 12.63 12.81
N PRO A 319 9.23 12.65 14.00
CA PRO A 319 8.75 11.43 14.66
C PRO A 319 7.67 10.67 13.87
N PHE A 320 6.93 11.35 12.99
CA PHE A 320 5.85 10.79 12.16
C PHE A 320 6.32 10.33 10.77
N TRP A 321 7.61 10.47 10.46
CA TRP A 321 8.18 10.14 9.16
C TRP A 321 9.15 8.98 9.29
N GLY A 322 9.11 8.06 8.33
CA GLY A 322 10.05 6.94 8.29
C GLY A 322 9.79 6.01 7.13
N GLY A 323 10.52 4.91 7.12
CA GLY A 323 10.39 3.88 6.10
C GLY A 323 9.57 2.71 6.58
N VAL A 324 8.76 2.13 5.69
CA VAL A 324 8.16 0.82 5.92
C VAL A 324 8.64 -0.14 4.85
N ARG A 325 8.71 -1.41 5.23
CA ARG A 325 9.04 -2.53 4.38
C ARG A 325 7.77 -3.32 4.07
N LEU A 326 7.51 -3.59 2.79
CA LEU A 326 6.53 -4.59 2.38
C LEU A 326 7.22 -5.95 2.28
N VAL A 327 6.93 -6.84 3.23
CA VAL A 327 7.38 -8.23 3.23
C VAL A 327 6.44 -9.04 2.34
N PRO A 328 6.91 -9.65 1.25
CA PRO A 328 6.04 -10.31 0.27
C PRO A 328 5.46 -11.61 0.84
N GLU A 329 4.14 -11.76 0.78
CA GLU A 329 3.50 -13.08 0.79
C GLU A 329 3.41 -13.62 -0.65
N SER A 330 3.13 -12.73 -1.61
CA SER A 330 3.14 -13.09 -3.02
C SER A 330 3.73 -12.00 -3.90
N VAL A 331 4.37 -12.45 -4.99
CA VAL A 331 4.92 -11.58 -6.04
C VAL A 331 4.49 -12.11 -7.39
N GLU A 332 3.91 -11.26 -8.23
CA GLU A 332 3.51 -11.59 -9.59
C GLU A 332 4.34 -10.77 -10.59
N PHE A 333 4.99 -11.47 -11.51
CA PHE A 333 5.69 -10.92 -12.66
C PHE A 333 4.82 -11.11 -13.91
N TRP A 334 4.38 -10.00 -14.49
CA TRP A 334 3.54 -9.98 -15.68
C TRP A 334 4.30 -9.37 -16.85
N GLN A 335 4.18 -10.00 -18.02
CA GLN A 335 4.79 -9.52 -19.25
C GLN A 335 3.80 -9.57 -20.43
N GLY A 336 3.69 -8.43 -21.12
CA GLY A 336 2.85 -8.23 -22.28
C GLY A 336 3.22 -9.11 -23.47
N ARG A 337 2.22 -9.60 -24.22
CA ARG A 337 2.38 -10.44 -25.42
C ARG A 337 1.38 -10.02 -26.50
N ARG A 338 1.81 -9.98 -27.76
CA ARG A 338 1.00 -9.55 -28.92
C ARG A 338 -0.33 -10.29 -29.05
N SER A 339 -0.37 -11.56 -28.65
CA SER A 339 -1.56 -12.41 -28.68
C SER A 339 -2.56 -12.12 -27.56
N ARG A 340 -2.25 -11.21 -26.63
CA ARG A 340 -2.96 -11.02 -25.34
C ARG A 340 -2.88 -12.22 -24.39
N LEU A 341 -2.16 -13.28 -24.78
CA LEU A 341 -1.79 -14.38 -23.89
C LEU A 341 -0.53 -13.98 -23.15
N HIS A 342 -0.71 -13.14 -22.13
CA HIS A 342 0.37 -12.57 -21.33
C HIS A 342 1.07 -13.63 -20.49
N ASP A 343 2.39 -13.50 -20.33
CA ASP A 343 3.14 -14.37 -19.44
C ASP A 343 2.95 -13.87 -18.00
N ARG A 344 2.53 -14.77 -17.10
CA ARG A 344 2.26 -14.46 -15.69
C ARG A 344 2.89 -15.51 -14.80
N PHE A 345 3.87 -15.12 -14.01
CA PHE A 345 4.50 -15.98 -13.01
C PHE A 345 4.25 -15.41 -11.64
N ARG A 346 3.79 -16.25 -10.73
CA ARG A 346 3.55 -15.89 -9.34
C ARG A 346 4.41 -16.75 -8.43
N THR A 347 5.15 -16.10 -7.54
CA THR A 347 5.79 -16.75 -6.40
C THR A 347 4.92 -16.48 -5.18
N THR A 348 4.56 -17.51 -4.44
CA THR A 348 3.89 -17.41 -3.14
C THR A 348 4.81 -17.97 -2.08
N ASP A 349 5.09 -17.21 -1.04
CA ASP A 349 5.65 -17.79 0.16
C ASP A 349 4.53 -18.60 0.83
N THR A 350 4.60 -19.91 0.69
CA THR A 350 3.54 -20.78 1.18
C THR A 350 3.76 -20.95 2.68
N ALA A 351 2.75 -20.71 3.52
CA ALA A 351 2.81 -20.83 4.99
C ALA A 351 3.54 -22.08 5.54
N THR A 352 3.62 -23.16 4.76
CA THR A 352 4.42 -24.36 5.03
C THR A 352 5.92 -24.09 5.16
N THR A 353 6.45 -23.14 4.38
CA THR A 353 7.86 -22.71 4.35
C THR A 353 8.22 -21.96 5.64
N THR A 354 7.38 -21.00 6.05
CA THR A 354 7.53 -20.24 7.30
C THR A 354 7.39 -21.14 8.54
N PHE A 355 6.39 -22.04 8.57
CA PHE A 355 6.22 -23.00 9.66
C PHE A 355 7.42 -23.95 9.80
N ALA A 356 7.91 -24.48 8.69
CA ALA A 356 9.07 -25.37 8.72
C ALA A 356 10.36 -24.61 9.05
N ALA A 357 10.54 -23.36 8.60
CA ALA A 357 11.67 -22.51 9.01
C ALA A 357 11.66 -22.26 10.53
N HIS A 358 10.50 -21.95 11.11
CA HIS A 358 10.35 -21.82 12.57
C HIS A 358 10.71 -23.09 13.33
N LEU A 359 10.26 -24.26 12.87
CA LEU A 359 10.66 -25.54 13.47
C LEU A 359 12.17 -25.76 13.39
N ILE A 360 12.79 -25.45 12.26
CA ILE A 360 14.24 -25.61 12.09
C ILE A 360 14.98 -24.65 13.03
N HIS A 361 14.55 -23.39 13.15
CA HIS A 361 15.11 -22.44 14.12
C HIS A 361 15.04 -22.96 15.57
N LEU A 362 13.91 -23.55 15.96
CA LEU A 362 13.71 -24.13 17.29
C LEU A 362 14.69 -25.28 17.58
N PHE A 363 14.98 -26.11 16.57
CA PHE A 363 15.85 -27.29 16.73
C PHE A 363 17.33 -27.02 16.47
N THR A 364 17.69 -25.95 15.76
CA THR A 364 19.08 -25.64 15.38
C THR A 364 19.69 -24.49 16.16
N SER A 365 18.91 -23.80 17.01
CA SER A 365 19.37 -22.66 17.81
C SER A 365 20.03 -21.55 16.98
N ALA A 366 19.66 -21.44 15.70
CA ALA A 366 20.28 -20.58 14.70
C ALA A 366 19.49 -19.27 14.54
N ASN A 367 19.36 -18.46 15.59
CA ASN A 367 18.49 -17.27 15.57
C ASN A 367 18.94 -16.12 14.64
N ASN A 368 20.10 -16.25 13.98
CA ASN A 368 20.72 -15.19 13.16
C ASN A 368 20.87 -15.52 11.67
N ILE A 369 20.22 -16.60 11.19
CA ILE A 369 20.26 -17.01 9.77
C ILE A 369 18.90 -16.65 9.16
N SER A 370 18.91 -16.08 7.95
CA SER A 370 17.66 -15.76 7.24
C SER A 370 16.88 -17.05 6.91
N ASP A 371 15.56 -17.00 6.90
CA ASP A 371 14.72 -18.17 6.55
C ASP A 371 15.13 -18.75 5.18
N ALA A 372 15.45 -17.90 4.21
CA ALA A 372 15.91 -18.34 2.89
C ALA A 372 17.23 -19.13 2.93
N ASP A 373 18.19 -18.71 3.75
CA ASP A 373 19.47 -19.39 3.92
C ASP A 373 19.33 -20.69 4.73
N LEU A 374 18.47 -20.70 5.73
CA LEU A 374 18.20 -21.89 6.56
C LEU A 374 17.54 -23.01 5.73
N ILE A 375 16.64 -22.62 4.84
CA ILE A 375 15.87 -23.54 3.99
C ILE A 375 16.76 -24.13 2.89
N SER A 376 17.61 -23.31 2.28
CA SER A 376 18.57 -23.78 1.27
C SER A 376 19.65 -24.69 1.86
N SER A 377 20.05 -24.46 3.11
CA SER A 377 21.05 -25.29 3.81
C SER A 377 20.50 -26.62 4.34
N HIS A 378 19.18 -26.77 4.52
CA HIS A 378 18.58 -27.97 5.13
C HIS A 378 17.43 -28.61 4.30
N PRO A 379 17.65 -28.96 3.02
CA PRO A 379 16.59 -29.48 2.14
C PRO A 379 15.99 -30.81 2.63
N ILE A 380 16.80 -31.69 3.24
CA ILE A 380 16.35 -32.98 3.76
C ILE A 380 15.46 -32.79 5.01
N LEU A 381 15.86 -31.90 5.92
CA LEU A 381 15.08 -31.60 7.12
C LEU A 381 13.72 -30.98 6.77
N MET A 382 13.70 -30.09 5.77
CA MET A 382 12.46 -29.57 5.18
C MET A 382 11.55 -30.68 4.65
N LEU A 383 12.10 -31.64 3.90
CA LEU A 383 11.33 -32.78 3.39
C LEU A 383 10.79 -33.66 4.53
N LEU A 384 11.57 -33.86 5.60
CA LEU A 384 11.16 -34.63 6.78
C LEU A 384 10.03 -33.93 7.55
N ILE A 385 10.14 -32.61 7.78
CA ILE A 385 9.08 -31.84 8.44
C ILE A 385 7.80 -31.89 7.62
N ARG A 386 7.89 -31.67 6.30
CA ARG A 386 6.74 -31.76 5.39
C ARG A 386 6.13 -33.17 5.38
N GLY A 387 6.98 -34.20 5.34
CA GLY A 387 6.55 -35.60 5.42
C GLY A 387 5.87 -35.92 6.74
N LEU A 388 6.37 -35.39 7.86
CA LEU A 388 5.77 -35.55 9.18
C LEU A 388 4.41 -34.85 9.27
N CYS A 389 4.30 -33.59 8.83
CA CYS A 389 3.03 -32.87 8.79
C CYS A 389 1.99 -33.57 7.90
N PHE A 390 2.42 -34.06 6.73
CA PHE A 390 1.57 -34.84 5.84
C PHE A 390 1.12 -36.15 6.49
N GLY A 391 2.04 -36.87 7.15
CA GLY A 391 1.75 -38.09 7.90
C GLY A 391 0.79 -37.85 9.06
N LEU A 392 0.98 -36.78 9.83
CA LEU A 392 0.08 -36.39 10.92
C LEU A 392 -1.31 -36.01 10.39
N ASN A 393 -1.39 -35.34 9.24
CA ASN A 393 -2.66 -35.01 8.59
C ASN A 393 -3.40 -36.28 8.15
N ILE A 394 -2.71 -37.22 7.48
CA ILE A 394 -3.28 -38.52 7.11
C ILE A 394 -3.73 -39.28 8.36
N LEU A 395 -2.88 -39.36 9.39
CA LEU A 395 -3.19 -40.08 10.63
C LEU A 395 -4.41 -39.48 11.31
N SER A 396 -4.51 -38.15 11.37
CA SER A 396 -5.66 -37.44 11.96
C SER A 396 -6.94 -37.73 11.19
N ASN A 397 -6.88 -37.75 9.85
CA ASN A 397 -8.02 -38.13 9.01
C ASN A 397 -8.41 -39.61 9.18
N ILE A 398 -7.44 -40.53 9.30
CA ILE A 398 -7.69 -41.94 9.57
C ILE A 398 -8.34 -42.12 10.95
N ILE A 399 -7.82 -41.44 11.98
CA ILE A 399 -8.40 -41.48 13.33
C ILE A 399 -9.82 -40.92 13.31
N MET A 400 -10.04 -39.77 12.68
CA MET A 400 -11.37 -39.16 12.53
C MET A 400 -12.34 -40.11 11.85
N TRP A 401 -11.93 -40.71 10.72
CA TRP A 401 -12.72 -41.68 9.99
C TRP A 401 -13.03 -42.91 10.85
N ALA A 402 -12.03 -43.49 11.53
CA ALA A 402 -12.21 -44.65 12.38
C ALA A 402 -13.14 -44.38 13.58
N LEU A 403 -12.99 -43.22 14.24
CA LEU A 403 -13.88 -42.80 15.32
C LEU A 403 -15.31 -42.58 14.82
N PHE A 404 -15.47 -41.94 13.66
CA PHE A 404 -16.77 -41.72 13.04
C PHE A 404 -17.45 -43.04 12.64
N THR A 405 -16.72 -43.96 12.01
CA THR A 405 -17.23 -45.29 11.66
C THR A 405 -17.61 -46.08 12.90
N ARG A 406 -16.78 -46.06 13.96
CA ARG A 406 -17.13 -46.70 15.24
C ARG A 406 -18.39 -46.09 15.86
N ALA A 407 -18.51 -44.76 15.83
CA ALA A 407 -19.69 -44.06 16.33
C ALA A 407 -20.95 -44.44 15.53
N LEU A 408 -20.85 -44.57 14.20
CA LEU A 408 -21.95 -45.02 13.35
C LEU A 408 -22.40 -46.45 13.68
N THR A 409 -21.46 -47.35 13.99
CA THR A 409 -21.77 -48.73 14.35
C THR A 409 -22.32 -48.90 15.77
N ALA A 410 -21.96 -48.00 16.69
CA ALA A 410 -22.39 -48.04 18.09
C ALA A 410 -23.65 -47.21 18.34
N GLY A 411 -23.95 -46.24 17.48
CA GLY A 411 -25.08 -45.34 17.63
C GLY A 411 -26.42 -45.99 17.27
N SER A 412 -27.47 -45.64 18.02
CA SER A 412 -28.86 -46.03 17.72
C SER A 412 -29.40 -45.38 16.45
N SER A 413 -28.76 -44.30 15.97
CA SER A 413 -29.21 -43.51 14.83
C SER A 413 -28.05 -42.83 14.09
N THR A 414 -27.96 -43.11 12.78
CA THR A 414 -27.00 -42.49 11.85
C THR A 414 -27.09 -40.96 11.87
N THR A 415 -28.30 -40.42 11.92
CA THR A 415 -28.54 -38.97 11.90
C THR A 415 -27.98 -38.29 13.15
N LYS A 416 -28.11 -38.93 14.32
CA LYS A 416 -27.56 -38.40 15.58
C LYS A 416 -26.04 -38.33 15.53
N VAL A 417 -25.40 -39.42 15.13
CA VAL A 417 -23.94 -39.50 15.01
C VAL A 417 -23.40 -38.46 14.04
N LEU A 418 -24.05 -38.27 12.89
CA LEU A 418 -23.64 -37.27 11.90
C LEU A 418 -23.76 -35.83 12.42
N ILE A 419 -24.87 -35.48 13.07
CA ILE A 419 -25.08 -34.13 13.62
C ILE A 419 -24.06 -33.86 14.73
N THR A 420 -23.88 -34.79 15.67
CA THR A 420 -22.93 -34.63 16.77
C THR A 420 -21.49 -34.54 16.28
N ASN A 421 -21.09 -35.35 15.29
CA ASN A 421 -19.74 -35.28 14.72
C ASN A 421 -19.49 -33.96 13.99
N THR A 422 -20.45 -33.49 13.20
CA THR A 422 -20.35 -32.21 12.48
C THR A 422 -20.25 -31.05 13.47
N ALA A 423 -21.05 -31.08 14.55
CA ALA A 423 -21.01 -30.06 15.58
C ALA A 423 -19.72 -30.07 16.39
N ALA A 424 -19.22 -31.25 16.77
CA ALA A 424 -17.96 -31.40 17.46
C ALA A 424 -16.79 -30.90 16.60
N ASN A 425 -16.72 -31.28 15.32
CA ASN A 425 -15.68 -30.79 14.41
C ASN A 425 -15.71 -29.27 14.27
N PHE A 426 -16.88 -28.67 14.11
CA PHE A 426 -17.02 -27.21 13.99
C PHE A 426 -16.54 -26.47 15.26
N LEU A 427 -16.96 -26.95 16.44
CA LEU A 427 -16.60 -26.33 17.73
C LEU A 427 -15.12 -26.55 18.07
N VAL A 428 -14.63 -27.78 17.95
CA VAL A 428 -13.24 -28.12 18.30
C VAL A 428 -12.26 -27.44 17.35
N THR A 429 -12.55 -27.40 16.05
CA THR A 429 -11.67 -26.71 15.08
C THR A 429 -11.56 -25.22 15.41
N ALA A 430 -12.67 -24.56 15.73
CA ALA A 430 -12.65 -23.16 16.12
C ALA A 430 -11.95 -22.93 17.48
N MET A 431 -12.15 -23.80 18.47
CA MET A 431 -11.46 -23.69 19.76
C MET A 431 -9.94 -23.90 19.63
N LEU A 432 -9.53 -24.86 18.82
CA LEU A 432 -8.11 -25.06 18.50
C LEU A 432 -7.57 -23.91 17.66
N GLY A 433 -8.36 -23.36 16.73
CA GLY A 433 -7.99 -22.17 15.96
C GLY A 433 -7.73 -20.96 16.86
N MET A 434 -8.63 -20.70 17.81
CA MET A 434 -8.46 -19.66 18.83
C MET A 434 -7.23 -19.92 19.72
N GLY A 435 -7.04 -21.17 20.18
CA GLY A 435 -5.98 -21.51 21.13
C GLY A 435 -4.58 -21.61 20.52
N VAL A 436 -4.47 -22.08 19.27
CA VAL A 436 -3.19 -22.34 18.59
C VAL A 436 -2.79 -21.17 17.69
N PHE A 437 -3.74 -20.59 16.95
CA PHE A 437 -3.47 -19.54 15.96
C PHE A 437 -3.90 -18.14 16.43
N GLY A 438 -4.50 -18.02 17.61
CA GLY A 438 -4.95 -16.73 18.15
C GLY A 438 -6.13 -16.12 17.37
N GLU A 439 -6.83 -16.92 16.56
CA GLU A 439 -7.95 -16.46 15.75
C GLU A 439 -9.05 -15.89 16.66
N ARG A 440 -9.66 -14.76 16.27
CA ARG A 440 -10.80 -14.18 17.00
C ARG A 440 -12.10 -14.53 16.31
N VAL A 441 -12.98 -15.27 17.00
CA VAL A 441 -14.34 -15.54 16.52
C VAL A 441 -15.31 -14.45 16.99
N GLY A 442 -16.13 -13.94 16.08
CA GLY A 442 -17.09 -12.86 16.38
C GLY A 442 -18.22 -13.31 17.33
N GLY A 443 -18.92 -12.36 17.95
CA GLY A 443 -20.01 -12.63 18.91
C GLY A 443 -21.13 -13.53 18.36
N TRP A 444 -21.48 -13.39 17.08
CA TRP A 444 -22.47 -14.24 16.41
C TRP A 444 -22.06 -15.71 16.30
N TRP A 445 -20.75 -15.98 16.29
CA TRP A 445 -20.25 -17.35 16.28
C TRP A 445 -20.60 -18.06 17.59
N TRP A 446 -20.50 -17.37 18.74
CA TRP A 446 -20.89 -17.92 20.05
C TRP A 446 -22.39 -18.20 20.15
N VAL A 447 -23.22 -17.37 19.53
CA VAL A 447 -24.66 -17.61 19.43
C VAL A 447 -24.92 -18.89 18.60
N GLY A 448 -24.26 -19.03 17.46
CA GLY A 448 -24.33 -20.25 16.63
C GLY A 448 -23.83 -21.50 17.36
N ALA A 449 -22.71 -21.39 18.08
CA ALA A 449 -22.15 -22.46 18.90
C ALA A 449 -23.12 -22.91 20.00
N ALA A 450 -23.75 -21.95 20.70
CA ALA A 450 -24.77 -22.23 21.70
C ALA A 450 -26.00 -22.93 21.08
N MET A 451 -26.47 -22.46 19.93
CA MET A 451 -27.58 -23.10 19.20
C MET A 451 -27.23 -24.53 18.76
N MET A 452 -26.01 -24.77 18.26
CA MET A 452 -25.54 -26.11 17.89
C MET A 452 -25.43 -27.04 19.11
N GLY A 453 -24.94 -26.54 20.24
CA GLY A 453 -24.90 -27.28 21.51
C GLY A 453 -26.29 -27.67 22.00
N VAL A 454 -27.23 -26.72 22.00
CA VAL A 454 -28.65 -26.97 22.34
C VAL A 454 -29.28 -27.98 21.38
N GLY A 455 -29.02 -27.85 20.08
CA GLY A 455 -29.49 -28.79 19.06
C GLY A 455 -29.00 -30.23 19.32
N CYS A 456 -27.72 -30.40 19.68
CA CYS A 456 -27.16 -31.70 20.04
C CYS A 456 -27.83 -32.30 21.29
N VAL A 457 -28.12 -31.48 22.31
CA VAL A 457 -28.81 -31.93 23.53
C VAL A 457 -30.26 -32.34 23.24
N ILE A 458 -30.98 -31.58 22.41
CA ILE A 458 -32.37 -31.91 22.03
C ILE A 458 -32.42 -33.21 21.25
N VAL A 459 -31.51 -33.40 20.29
CA VAL A 459 -31.39 -34.63 19.49
C VAL A 459 -31.00 -35.83 20.37
N GLY A 460 -30.14 -35.61 21.36
CA GLY A 460 -29.76 -36.63 22.35
C GLY A 460 -30.90 -37.05 23.27
N ARG A 461 -31.80 -36.14 23.65
CA ARG A 461 -32.96 -36.37 24.55
C ARG A 461 -34.19 -37.02 23.90
N ARG A 462 -34.19 -37.18 22.57
CA ARG A 462 -35.34 -37.71 21.82
C ARG A 462 -35.38 -39.25 21.71
N ASP A 463 -34.43 -39.93 22.38
CA ASP A 463 -34.51 -41.34 22.80
C ASP A 463 -34.81 -41.36 24.31
#